data_AF-A0A842NQM8-F1
#
_entry.id   AF-A0A842NQM8-F1
#
_cell.length_a   1.000
_cell.length_b   1.000
_cell.length_c   1.000
_cell.angle_alpha   90.00
_cell.angle_beta   90.00
_cell.angle_gamma   90.00
#
_symmetry.space_group_name_H-M   'P 1'
#
loop_
_entity.id
_entity.type
_entity.pdbx_description
1 polymer ?
#
loop_
_entity_poly.entity_id
_entity_poly.type
_entity_poly.pdbx_seq_one_letter_code
_entity_poly.pdbx_strand_id
1 'polypeptide(L)'
;HDHEQVEAEDFIPNLSSKTLSERPRIWIRAFSLWWQSPWFGIGLGQYNINVQNEFGWVTNVHNVYLNILTECGILVFIPFCILLGRFVYKMRSNDKIMPVLISILVISFFENLFDKSFPWILMCSWIVATGIEETP
;
A
#
# COMPACT_ATOMS: atom_id res chain seq x y z
N HIS A 1 19.25 -28.21 -15.59
CA HIS A 1 17.79 -28.06 -15.75
C HIS A 1 17.24 -29.14 -14.84
N ASP A 2 17.19 -28.81 -13.55
CA ASP A 2 16.90 -29.80 -12.52
C ASP A 2 15.42 -29.71 -12.24
N HIS A 3 14.72 -30.81 -12.51
CA HIS A 3 13.29 -30.93 -12.27
C HIS A 3 13.07 -30.99 -10.77
N GLU A 4 12.76 -29.84 -10.17
CA GLU A 4 12.29 -29.74 -8.79
C GLU A 4 10.99 -30.56 -8.69
N GLN A 5 11.08 -31.73 -8.04
CA GLN A 5 9.94 -32.62 -7.87
C GLN A 5 9.02 -32.00 -6.83
N VAL A 6 7.84 -31.58 -7.26
CA VAL A 6 6.81 -31.00 -6.39
C VAL A 6 6.33 -32.09 -5.43
N GLU A 7 6.56 -31.90 -4.14
CA GLU A 7 6.18 -32.86 -3.11
C GLU A 7 4.74 -32.60 -2.64
N ALA A 8 4.10 -33.61 -2.04
CA ALA A 8 2.75 -33.47 -1.49
C ALA A 8 2.66 -32.37 -0.41
N GLU A 9 3.80 -32.06 0.22
CA GLU A 9 3.96 -31.04 1.24
C GLU A 9 3.85 -29.61 0.67
N ASP A 10 4.18 -29.39 -0.61
CA ASP A 10 4.00 -28.09 -1.30
C ASP A 10 2.52 -27.71 -1.48
N PHE A 11 1.62 -28.71 -1.44
CA PHE A 11 0.18 -28.52 -1.53
C PHE A 11 -0.48 -28.33 -0.16
N ILE A 12 0.23 -28.61 0.94
CA ILE A 12 -0.26 -28.29 2.28
C ILE A 12 0.06 -26.81 2.51
N PRO A 13 -0.96 -25.93 2.63
CA PRO A 13 -0.69 -24.53 2.93
C PRO A 13 0.06 -24.48 4.25
N ASN A 14 1.32 -24.07 4.20
CA ASN A 14 2.10 -23.87 5.39
C ASN A 14 1.39 -22.78 6.22
N LEU A 15 0.71 -23.19 7.28
CA LEU A 15 0.03 -22.29 8.21
C LEU A 15 1.02 -21.48 9.06
N SER A 16 2.31 -21.89 9.05
CA SER A 16 3.48 -21.08 9.44
C SER A 16 4.01 -20.27 8.24
N SER A 17 3.16 -19.92 7.29
CA SER A 17 3.53 -18.97 6.26
C SER A 17 3.81 -17.64 6.94
N LYS A 18 5.06 -17.20 6.83
CA LYS A 18 5.62 -15.92 7.28
C LYS A 18 4.88 -14.68 6.71
N THR A 19 3.68 -14.81 6.16
CA THR A 19 2.99 -13.78 5.40
C THR A 19 2.12 -12.88 6.30
N LEU A 20 1.51 -13.40 7.37
CA LEU A 20 0.80 -12.58 8.37
C LEU A 20 1.71 -12.07 9.50
N SER A 21 2.69 -12.88 9.93
CA SER A 21 3.54 -12.59 11.10
C SER A 21 4.59 -11.49 10.84
N GLU A 22 4.93 -11.21 9.58
CA GLU A 22 6.02 -10.28 9.26
C GLU A 22 5.59 -8.81 9.14
N ARG A 23 4.28 -8.50 9.09
CA ARG A 23 3.79 -7.11 8.97
C ARG A 23 4.30 -6.20 10.10
N PRO A 24 4.27 -6.60 11.40
CA PRO A 24 4.89 -5.82 12.46
C PRO A 24 6.39 -5.59 12.25
N ARG A 25 7.12 -6.58 11.74
CA ARG A 25 8.56 -6.49 11.47
C ARG A 25 8.85 -5.48 10.35
N ILE A 26 8.06 -5.54 9.28
CA ILE A 26 8.07 -4.60 8.15
C ILE A 26 7.80 -3.16 8.63
N TRP A 27 6.82 -2.98 9.52
CA TRP A 27 6.47 -1.65 10.06
C TRP A 27 7.53 -1.09 11.00
N ILE A 28 8.07 -1.91 11.90
CA ILE A 28 9.20 -1.51 12.77
C ILE A 28 10.39 -1.10 11.90
N ARG A 29 10.64 -1.85 10.81
CA ARG A 29 11.72 -1.51 9.89
C ARG A 29 11.47 -0.18 9.18
N ALA A 30 10.27 0.04 8.66
CA ALA A 30 9.88 1.31 8.05
C ALA A 30 10.07 2.48 9.01
N PHE A 31 9.65 2.33 10.27
CA PHE A 31 9.85 3.34 11.30
C PHE A 31 11.34 3.58 11.60
N SER A 32 12.16 2.52 11.63
CA SER A 32 13.62 2.66 11.83
C SER A 32 14.31 3.38 10.67
N LEU A 33 13.83 3.20 9.44
CA LEU A 33 14.34 3.88 8.26
C LEU A 33 13.90 5.35 8.25
N TRP A 34 12.64 5.61 8.61
CA TRP A 34 12.14 6.98 8.79
C TRP A 34 12.95 7.75 9.84
N TRP A 35 13.34 7.10 10.95
CA TRP A 35 14.13 7.74 12.01
C TRP A 35 15.49 8.25 11.53
N GLN A 36 16.05 7.68 10.46
CA GLN A 36 17.31 8.14 9.88
C GLN A 36 17.16 9.48 9.13
N SER A 37 15.98 9.76 8.58
CA SER A 37 15.68 11.00 7.85
C SER A 37 14.21 11.39 8.05
N PRO A 38 13.86 11.97 9.22
CA PRO A 38 12.47 12.22 9.57
C PRO A 38 11.82 13.34 8.74
N TRP A 39 12.63 14.28 8.24
CA TRP A 39 12.16 15.48 7.54
C TRP A 39 11.82 15.21 6.07
N PHE A 40 12.77 14.64 5.33
CA PHE A 40 12.67 14.42 3.88
C PHE A 40 12.43 12.94 3.50
N GLY A 41 12.48 12.03 4.48
CA GLY A 41 12.40 10.60 4.23
C GLY A 41 13.68 10.06 3.59
N ILE A 42 13.66 8.77 3.26
CA ILE A 42 14.77 8.05 2.63
C ILE A 42 14.77 8.15 1.09
N GLY A 43 13.73 8.71 0.48
CA GLY A 43 13.54 8.79 -0.96
C GLY A 43 12.56 7.75 -1.52
N LEU A 44 11.90 8.09 -2.63
CA LEU A 44 10.89 7.24 -3.28
C LEU A 44 11.50 5.92 -3.76
N GLY A 45 10.84 4.80 -3.43
CA GLY A 45 11.27 3.45 -3.80
C GLY A 45 12.49 2.93 -3.02
N GLN A 46 13.12 3.75 -2.17
CA GLN A 46 14.28 3.32 -1.37
C GLN A 46 13.88 2.32 -0.30
N TYR A 47 12.62 2.35 0.17
CA TYR A 47 12.14 1.34 1.11
C TYR A 47 12.22 -0.06 0.51
N ASN A 48 11.69 -0.24 -0.70
CA ASN A 48 11.67 -1.53 -1.39
C ASN A 48 13.09 -2.07 -1.64
N ILE A 49 14.04 -1.20 -1.97
CA ILE A 49 15.45 -1.59 -2.19
C ILE A 49 16.10 -2.04 -0.87
N ASN A 50 15.92 -1.29 0.21
CA ASN A 50 16.50 -1.62 1.52
C ASN A 50 15.93 -2.93 2.06
N VAL A 51 14.63 -3.15 1.88
CA VAL A 51 13.96 -4.36 2.33
C VAL A 51 14.30 -5.56 1.45
N GLN A 52 14.43 -5.40 0.13
CA GLN A 52 14.90 -6.46 -0.77
C GLN A 52 16.29 -6.95 -0.37
N ASN A 53 17.21 -6.04 -0.03
CA ASN A 53 18.57 -6.39 0.40
C ASN A 53 18.60 -7.16 1.72
N GLU A 54 17.63 -6.92 2.62
CA GLU A 54 17.60 -7.51 3.97
C GLU A 54 16.80 -8.81 4.05
N PHE A 55 15.69 -8.89 3.32
CA PHE A 55 14.79 -10.04 3.34
C PHE A 55 14.94 -10.97 2.14
N GLY A 56 15.67 -10.56 1.08
CA GLY A 56 15.87 -11.35 -0.12
C GLY A 56 14.67 -11.36 -1.09
N TRP A 57 13.58 -10.67 -0.76
CA TRP A 57 12.41 -10.50 -1.62
C TRP A 57 11.86 -9.07 -1.53
N VAL A 58 11.28 -8.59 -2.63
CA VAL A 58 10.62 -7.28 -2.68
C VAL A 58 9.31 -7.36 -1.91
N THR A 59 9.19 -6.63 -0.80
CA THR A 59 7.93 -6.45 -0.07
C THR A 59 7.66 -4.98 0.20
N ASN A 60 6.38 -4.62 0.21
CA ASN A 60 5.92 -3.28 0.49
C ASN A 60 5.65 -3.12 2.00
N VAL A 61 5.57 -1.89 2.48
CA VAL A 61 5.14 -1.54 3.84
C VAL A 61 3.71 -2.03 4.14
N HIS A 62 2.89 -2.30 3.11
CA HIS A 62 1.46 -2.66 3.25
C HIS A 62 0.69 -1.65 4.11
N ASN A 63 1.08 -0.38 4.03
CA ASN A 63 0.43 0.74 4.70
C ASN A 63 0.85 2.00 3.94
N VAL A 64 -0.09 2.62 3.22
CA VAL A 64 0.19 3.80 2.40
C VAL A 64 0.75 4.94 3.25
N TYR A 65 0.19 5.14 4.45
CA TYR A 65 0.57 6.23 5.34
C TYR A 65 2.02 6.07 5.81
N LEU A 66 2.39 4.87 6.22
CA LEU A 66 3.74 4.56 6.68
C LEU A 66 4.75 4.59 5.51
N ASN A 67 4.32 4.19 4.31
CA ASN A 67 5.14 4.32 3.09
C ASN A 67 5.45 5.79 2.78
N ILE A 68 4.42 6.65 2.73
CA ILE A 68 4.59 8.10 2.50
C ILE A 68 5.48 8.72 3.58
N LEU A 69 5.24 8.38 4.86
CA LEU A 69 6.04 8.89 5.96
C LEU A 69 7.52 8.49 5.84
N THR A 70 7.79 7.24 5.49
CA THR A 70 9.15 6.70 5.41
C THR A 70 9.91 7.25 4.21
N GLU A 71 9.26 7.30 3.03
CA GLU A 71 9.92 7.69 1.79
C GLU A 71 10.02 9.21 1.61
N CYS A 72 8.99 9.96 2.02
CA CYS A 72 8.90 11.40 1.78
C CYS A 72 9.03 12.26 3.04
N GLY A 73 9.03 11.63 4.23
CA GLY A 73 9.17 12.32 5.50
C GLY A 73 7.96 13.14 5.93
N ILE A 74 8.13 13.85 7.05
CA ILE A 74 7.04 14.60 7.68
C ILE A 74 6.60 15.80 6.84
N LEU A 75 7.50 16.36 6.02
CA LEU A 75 7.21 17.53 5.18
C LEU A 75 6.16 17.26 4.12
N VAL A 76 6.08 16.02 3.61
CA VAL A 76 5.05 15.60 2.66
C VAL A 76 3.85 14.98 3.38
N PHE A 77 4.12 14.26 4.47
CA PHE A 77 3.07 13.60 5.25
C PHE A 77 2.06 14.59 5.86
N ILE A 78 2.51 15.72 6.42
CA ILE A 78 1.61 16.72 7.03
C ILE A 78 0.66 17.33 5.98
N PRO A 79 1.13 17.90 4.86
CA PRO A 79 0.24 18.39 3.80
C PRO A 79 -0.70 17.31 3.27
N PHE A 80 -0.24 16.06 3.13
CA PHE A 80 -1.08 14.94 2.72
C PHE A 80 -2.24 14.71 3.70
N CYS A 81 -1.96 14.65 5.01
CA CYS A 81 -2.99 14.51 6.04
C CYS A 81 -3.98 15.70 6.05
N ILE A 82 -3.50 16.93 5.84
CA ILE A 82 -4.35 18.11 5.76
C ILE A 82 -5.28 18.04 4.55
N LEU A 83 -4.75 17.69 3.37
CA LEU A 83 -5.54 17.55 2.14
C LEU A 83 -6.59 16.45 2.28
N LEU A 84 -6.19 15.29 2.81
CA LEU A 84 -7.08 14.17 3.06
C LEU A 84 -8.19 14.55 4.06
N GLY A 85 -7.83 15.20 5.17
CA GLY A 85 -8.79 15.69 6.16
C GLY A 85 -9.77 16.71 5.58
N ARG A 86 -9.29 17.66 4.76
CA ARG A 86 -10.16 18.63 4.06
C ARG A 86 -11.09 17.94 3.07
N PHE A 87 -10.59 16.93 2.34
CA PHE A 87 -11.39 16.18 1.38
C PHE A 87 -12.52 15.40 2.07
N VAL A 88 -12.20 14.67 3.14
CA VAL A 88 -13.19 13.96 3.97
C VAL A 88 -14.19 14.95 4.58
N TYR A 89 -13.71 16.07 5.12
CA TYR A 89 -14.59 17.09 5.70
C TYR A 89 -15.56 17.68 4.66
N LYS A 90 -15.10 17.90 3.41
CA LYS A 90 -15.96 18.40 2.33
C LYS A 90 -17.01 17.36 1.92
N MET A 91 -16.63 16.08 1.89
CA MET A 91 -17.49 14.99 1.44
C MET A 91 -18.41 14.44 2.54
N ARG A 92 -18.25 14.87 3.79
CA ARG A 92 -19.05 14.41 4.95
C ARG A 92 -20.56 14.58 4.79
N SER A 93 -20.99 15.54 3.97
CA SER A 93 -22.41 15.87 3.78
C SER A 93 -23.11 14.90 2.83
N ASN A 94 -22.38 13.97 2.20
CA ASN A 94 -22.92 13.02 1.24
C ASN A 94 -22.94 11.62 1.84
N ASP A 95 -24.12 11.21 2.32
CA ASP A 95 -24.35 9.95 3.03
C ASP A 95 -23.98 8.71 2.20
N LYS A 96 -23.98 8.81 0.86
CA LYS A 96 -23.61 7.71 -0.05
C LYS A 96 -22.10 7.59 -0.24
N ILE A 97 -21.40 8.71 -0.28
CA ILE A 97 -19.95 8.75 -0.56
C ILE A 97 -19.14 8.49 0.71
N MET A 98 -19.63 8.92 1.87
CA MET A 98 -18.94 8.76 3.15
C MET A 98 -18.52 7.31 3.50
N PRO A 99 -19.38 6.29 3.40
CA PRO A 99 -18.97 4.91 3.68
C PRO A 99 -17.92 4.38 2.70
N VAL A 100 -17.96 4.80 1.43
CA VAL A 100 -16.95 4.45 0.42
C VAL A 100 -15.60 5.10 0.74
N LEU A 101 -15.61 6.35 1.19
CA LEU A 101 -14.39 7.02 1.64
C LEU A 101 -13.78 6.33 2.86
N ILE A 102 -14.61 5.98 3.84
CA ILE A 102 -14.15 5.26 5.03
C ILE A 102 -13.54 3.91 4.64
N SER A 103 -14.18 3.16 3.75
CA SER A 103 -13.64 1.87 3.30
C SER A 103 -12.30 2.03 2.59
N ILE A 104 -12.15 3.02 1.71
CA ILE A 104 -10.87 3.32 1.04
C ILE A 104 -9.79 3.69 2.07
N LEU A 105 -10.09 4.53 3.06
CA LEU A 105 -9.13 4.93 4.09
C LEU A 105 -8.66 3.74 4.95
N VAL A 106 -9.59 2.86 5.31
CA VAL A 106 -9.29 1.62 6.05
C VAL A 106 -8.46 0.66 5.20
N ILE A 107 -8.84 0.44 3.94
CA ILE A 107 -8.06 -0.41 3.02
C ILE A 107 -6.64 0.15 2.83
N SER A 108 -6.51 1.47 2.66
CA SER A 108 -5.20 2.15 2.51
C SER A 108 -4.29 1.99 3.73
N PHE A 109 -4.85 1.71 4.90
CA PHE A 109 -4.08 1.43 6.10
C PHE A 109 -3.46 0.03 6.07
N PHE A 110 -4.18 -0.95 5.51
CA PHE A 110 -3.76 -2.36 5.47
C PHE A 110 -3.05 -2.75 4.19
N GLU A 111 -3.23 -1.97 3.12
CA GLU A 111 -2.64 -2.25 1.82
C GLU A 111 -2.09 -1.01 1.16
N ASN A 112 -0.97 -1.17 0.46
CA ASN A 112 -0.44 -0.14 -0.39
C ASN A 112 -1.11 -0.20 -1.76
N LEU A 113 -2.23 0.49 -1.90
CA LEU A 113 -3.02 0.52 -3.14
C LEU A 113 -2.17 0.95 -4.34
N PHE A 114 -1.14 1.78 -4.14
CA PHE A 114 -0.32 2.36 -5.21
C PHE A 114 0.63 1.37 -5.90
N ASP A 115 0.99 0.26 -5.27
CA ASP A 115 2.12 -0.55 -5.73
C ASP A 115 1.78 -1.50 -6.89
N LYS A 116 0.58 -2.09 -6.87
CA LYS A 116 0.20 -3.08 -7.90
C LYS A 116 -1.21 -2.92 -8.46
N SER A 117 -2.14 -2.37 -7.68
CA SER A 117 -3.57 -2.40 -8.02
C SER A 117 -4.10 -1.07 -8.59
N PHE A 118 -3.45 0.06 -8.28
CA PHE A 118 -3.96 1.38 -8.68
C PHE A 118 -4.07 1.59 -10.20
N PRO A 119 -3.05 1.25 -11.02
CA PRO A 119 -3.17 1.40 -12.47
C PRO A 119 -4.29 0.54 -13.06
N TRP A 120 -4.46 -0.69 -12.54
CA TRP A 120 -5.51 -1.61 -12.98
C TRP A 120 -6.91 -1.11 -12.59
N ILE A 121 -7.09 -0.63 -11.35
CA ILE A 121 -8.36 -0.07 -10.88
C ILE A 121 -8.74 1.16 -11.71
N LEU A 122 -7.80 2.07 -11.98
CA LEU A 122 -8.04 3.25 -12.81
C LEU A 122 -8.40 2.85 -14.25
N MET A 123 -7.74 1.84 -14.81
CA MET A 123 -8.05 1.32 -16.14
C MET A 123 -9.47 0.73 -16.18
N CYS A 124 -9.84 -0.10 -15.21
CA CYS A 124 -11.19 -0.66 -15.12
C CYS A 124 -12.26 0.43 -14.93
N SER A 125 -12.01 1.42 -14.06
CA SER A 125 -12.91 2.56 -13.86
C SER A 125 -13.05 3.40 -15.14
N TRP A 126 -11.97 3.59 -15.89
CA TRP A 126 -12.00 4.30 -17.18
C TRP A 126 -12.82 3.53 -18.22
N ILE A 127 -12.59 2.22 -18.38
CA ILE A 127 -13.36 1.37 -19.31
C ILE A 127 -14.85 1.38 -18.97
N VAL A 128 -15.21 1.29 -17.69
CA VAL A 128 -16.61 1.37 -17.26
C VAL A 128 -17.21 2.74 -17.57
N ALA A 129 -16.48 3.82 -17.31
CA ALA A 129 -16.95 5.18 -17.59
C ALA A 129 -17.19 5.40 -19.10
N THR A 130 -16.26 4.99 -19.96
CA THR A 130 -16.40 5.13 -21.42
C THR A 130 -17.41 4.14 -22.01
N GLY A 131 -17.55 2.94 -21.42
CA GLY A 131 -18.52 1.94 -21.85
C GLY A 131 -19.98 2.30 -21.53
N ILE A 132 -20.21 3.18 -20.55
CA ILE A 132 -21.54 3.73 -20.25
C ILE A 132 -21.91 4.85 -21.24
N GLU A 133 -20.93 5.54 -21.83
CA GLU A 133 -21.18 6.62 -22.81
C GLU A 133 -21.57 6.09 -24.20
N GLU A 134 -21.33 4.80 -24.49
CA GLU A 134 -21.61 4.20 -25.81
C GLU A 134 -22.96 3.44 -25.90
N THR A 135 -23.81 3.45 -24.87
CA THR A 135 -25.16 2.87 -24.98
C THR A 135 -26.17 3.94 -25.45
N PRO A 136 -26.72 3.85 -26.68
CA PRO A 136 -27.75 4.76 -27.18
C PRO A 136 -29.11 4.60 -26.48
#